data_AF-A0A1P8RTI8-F1
#
_entry.id   AF-A0A1P8RTI8-F1
#
_cell.length_a   1.000
_cell.length_b   1.000
_cell.length_c   1.000
_cell.angle_alpha   90.00
_cell.angle_beta   90.00
_cell.angle_gamma   90.00
#
_symmetry.space_group_name_H-M   'P 1'
#
loop_
_entity.id
_entity.type
_entity.pdbx_description
1 polymer ?
#
loop_
_entity_poly.entity_id
_entity_poly.type
_entity_poly.pdbx_seq_one_letter_code
_entity_poly.pdbx_strand_id
1 'polypeptide(L)'
;MVSSGHIDILKDETLKQLLVNWSTDVIQLQEVEQVFFRFCEQRIYPHLNAIGIQRDVAYTHWKDAPKNLLESKQVKNLIPGTSKLITRTTNELLKDYKLEGKVAWALTLNVFNNQESETLMKRINRILEVIESQIKN
;
A
#
# COMPACT_ATOMS: atom_id res chain seq x y z
N MET A 1 3.79 -19.31 -43.28
CA MET A 1 4.47 -18.14 -42.69
C MET A 1 3.46 -17.46 -41.78
N VAL A 2 3.71 -17.48 -40.47
CA VAL A 2 2.88 -16.76 -39.49
C VAL A 2 3.17 -15.29 -39.72
N SER A 3 2.26 -14.57 -40.39
CA SER A 3 2.42 -13.12 -40.56
C SER A 3 2.45 -12.52 -39.16
N SER A 4 3.57 -11.92 -38.78
CA SER A 4 3.68 -11.16 -37.54
C SER A 4 2.56 -10.13 -37.55
N GLY A 5 1.52 -10.37 -36.74
CA GLY A 5 0.49 -9.40 -36.44
C GLY A 5 1.19 -8.21 -35.83
N HIS A 6 1.54 -7.24 -36.67
CA HIS A 6 1.97 -5.94 -36.21
C HIS A 6 0.84 -5.45 -35.31
N ILE A 7 1.22 -5.14 -34.08
CA ILE A 7 0.35 -4.58 -33.04
C ILE A 7 -0.12 -3.21 -33.57
N ASP A 8 -1.13 -3.23 -34.44
CA ASP A 8 -1.86 -2.05 -34.93
C ASP A 8 -2.63 -1.36 -33.78
N ILE A 9 -2.68 -2.01 -32.61
CA ILE A 9 -3.20 -1.52 -31.33
C ILE A 9 -2.60 -0.16 -30.94
N LEU A 10 -1.33 0.11 -31.29
CA LEU A 10 -0.67 1.38 -30.97
C LEU A 10 -1.07 2.57 -31.87
N LYS A 11 -2.00 2.39 -32.83
CA LYS A 11 -2.55 3.50 -33.63
C LYS A 11 -3.55 4.36 -32.86
N ASP A 12 -4.11 3.85 -31.76
CA ASP A 12 -5.03 4.61 -30.94
C ASP A 12 -4.28 5.61 -30.06
N GLU A 13 -4.50 6.90 -30.33
CA GLU A 13 -3.84 7.98 -29.61
C GLU A 13 -4.20 8.01 -28.11
N THR A 14 -5.39 7.52 -27.73
CA THR A 14 -5.78 7.42 -26.31
C THR A 14 -4.95 6.36 -25.60
N LEU A 15 -4.81 5.18 -26.20
CA LEU A 15 -4.00 4.10 -25.64
C LEU A 15 -2.53 4.51 -25.54
N LYS A 16 -2.01 5.16 -26.57
CA LYS A 16 -0.64 5.67 -26.59
C LYS A 16 -0.38 6.67 -25.46
N GLN A 17 -1.28 7.63 -25.25
CA GLN A 17 -1.16 8.58 -24.14
C GLN A 17 -1.18 7.90 -22.77
N LEU A 18 -2.09 6.93 -22.59
CA LEU A 18 -2.19 6.18 -21.33
C LEU A 18 -0.92 5.35 -21.05
N LEU A 19 -0.34 4.72 -22.07
CA LEU A 19 0.85 3.88 -21.93
C LEU A 19 2.15 4.69 -21.78
N VAL A 20 2.24 5.87 -22.40
CA VAL A 20 3.43 6.74 -22.27
C VAL A 20 3.63 7.20 -20.82
N ASN A 21 2.55 7.45 -20.09
CA ASN A 21 2.62 7.90 -18.70
C ASN A 21 2.72 6.75 -17.69
N TRP A 22 2.51 5.50 -18.11
CA TRP A 22 2.40 4.34 -17.22
C TRP A 22 3.59 4.19 -16.26
N SER A 23 4.82 4.26 -16.78
CA SER A 23 6.02 4.12 -15.95
C SER A 23 6.11 5.22 -14.89
N THR A 24 5.75 6.45 -15.26
CA THR A 24 5.74 7.59 -14.34
C THR A 24 4.68 7.44 -13.26
N ASP A 25 3.48 6.98 -13.61
CA ASP A 25 2.39 6.77 -12.65
C ASP A 25 2.75 5.71 -11.61
N VAL A 26 3.39 4.61 -12.04
CA VAL A 26 3.86 3.54 -11.14
C VAL A 26 4.97 4.06 -10.22
N ILE A 27 5.93 4.81 -10.75
CA ILE A 27 7.02 5.40 -9.96
C ILE A 27 6.44 6.37 -8.93
N GLN A 28 5.50 7.22 -9.31
CA GLN A 28 4.85 8.16 -8.39
C GLN A 28 4.20 7.42 -7.23
N LEU A 29 3.40 6.37 -7.48
CA LEU A 29 2.79 5.60 -6.40
C LEU A 29 3.85 5.01 -5.45
N GLN A 30 4.92 4.42 -6.00
CA GLN A 30 6.02 3.87 -5.21
C GLN A 30 6.71 4.92 -4.34
N GLU A 31 6.91 6.14 -4.86
CA GLU A 31 7.53 7.23 -4.10
C GLU A 31 6.68 7.59 -2.88
N VAL A 32 5.36 7.68 -3.03
CA VAL A 32 4.46 7.99 -1.92
C VAL A 32 4.37 6.84 -0.91
N GLU A 33 4.33 5.59 -1.37
CA GLU A 33 4.43 4.40 -0.51
C GLU A 33 5.70 4.42 0.33
N GLN A 34 6.84 4.78 -0.27
CA GLN A 34 8.10 4.92 0.45
C GLN A 34 8.07 6.07 1.46
N VAL A 35 7.38 7.18 1.19
CA VAL A 35 7.21 8.27 2.17
C VAL A 35 6.48 7.76 3.42
N PHE A 36 5.39 7.01 3.24
CA PHE A 36 4.67 6.39 4.36
C PHE A 36 5.55 5.43 5.15
N PHE A 37 6.29 4.56 4.46
CA PHE A 37 7.19 3.60 5.11
C PHE A 37 8.29 4.30 5.91
N ARG A 38 8.96 5.30 5.32
CA ARG A 38 9.98 6.11 6.01
C ARG A 38 9.41 6.83 7.23
N PHE A 39 8.19 7.37 7.13
CA PHE A 39 7.53 7.99 8.28
C PHE A 39 7.30 6.99 9.42
N CYS A 40 6.81 5.79 9.11
CA CYS A 40 6.62 4.73 10.10
C CYS A 40 7.95 4.34 10.77
N GLU A 41 8.97 4.06 9.96
CA GLU A 41 10.30 3.63 10.41
C GLU A 41 10.98 4.68 11.30
N GLN A 42 10.92 5.96 10.92
CA GLN A 42 11.69 7.00 11.60
C GLN A 42 10.92 7.66 12.75
N ARG A 43 9.59 7.62 12.74
CA ARG A 43 8.76 8.42 13.66
C ARG A 43 7.84 7.57 14.52
N ILE A 44 7.26 6.50 13.99
CA ILE A 44 6.28 5.66 14.71
C ILE A 44 6.99 4.55 15.48
N TYR A 45 7.72 3.67 14.80
CA TYR A 45 8.32 2.49 15.44
C TYR A 45 9.23 2.84 16.62
N PRO A 46 10.11 3.86 16.54
CA PRO A 46 10.93 4.26 17.69
C PRO A 46 10.07 4.73 18.87
N HIS A 47 8.96 5.43 18.61
CA HIS A 47 8.04 5.89 19.66
C HIS A 47 7.30 4.73 20.32
N LEU A 48 6.77 3.80 19.50
CA LEU A 48 6.10 2.59 20.01
C LEU A 48 7.05 1.73 20.85
N ASN A 49 8.33 1.66 20.46
CA ASN A 49 9.35 0.98 21.24
C ASN A 49 9.60 1.69 22.58
N ALA A 50 9.77 3.01 22.54
CA ALA A 50 10.06 3.81 23.73
C ALA A 50 8.95 3.75 24.79
N ILE A 51 7.69 3.63 24.38
CA ILE A 51 6.55 3.47 25.30
C ILE A 51 6.21 1.99 25.58
N GLY A 52 6.95 1.05 24.97
CA GLY A 52 6.88 -0.38 25.28
C GLY A 52 5.70 -1.14 24.68
N ILE A 53 5.05 -0.62 23.62
CA ILE A 53 3.84 -1.22 23.02
C ILE A 53 4.06 -1.79 21.61
N GLN A 54 5.27 -1.66 21.05
CA GLN A 54 5.55 -2.06 19.66
C GLN A 54 5.15 -3.51 19.36
N ARG A 55 5.40 -4.45 20.28
CA ARG A 55 5.04 -5.86 20.10
C ARG A 55 3.52 -6.05 19.97
N ASP A 56 2.73 -5.36 20.79
CA ASP A 56 1.27 -5.49 20.81
C ASP A 56 0.65 -4.90 19.55
N VAL A 57 1.18 -3.76 19.10
CA VAL A 57 0.81 -3.15 17.82
C VAL A 57 1.15 -4.09 16.66
N ALA A 58 2.37 -4.64 16.63
CA ALA A 58 2.80 -5.57 15.59
C ALA A 58 1.95 -6.85 15.58
N TYR A 59 1.68 -7.44 16.74
CA TYR A 59 0.81 -8.61 16.85
C TYR A 59 -0.58 -8.32 16.29
N THR A 60 -1.19 -7.19 16.68
CA THR A 60 -2.53 -6.81 16.24
C THR A 60 -2.55 -6.59 14.72
N HIS A 61 -1.57 -5.89 14.17
CA HIS A 61 -1.45 -5.65 12.72
C HIS A 61 -1.34 -6.96 11.93
N TRP A 62 -0.43 -7.86 12.32
CA TRP A 62 -0.18 -9.11 11.59
C TRP A 62 -1.20 -10.22 11.87
N LYS A 63 -2.10 -10.02 12.84
CA LYS A 63 -3.19 -10.96 13.12
C LYS A 63 -4.20 -10.96 11.97
N ASP A 64 -4.53 -9.76 11.49
CA ASP A 64 -5.59 -9.53 10.51
C ASP A 64 -5.04 -9.21 9.11
N ALA A 65 -3.72 -9.05 8.97
CA ALA A 65 -3.07 -8.82 7.68
C ALA A 65 -3.30 -9.98 6.69
N PRO A 66 -3.53 -9.69 5.39
CA PRO A 66 -3.59 -10.69 4.36
C PRO A 66 -2.30 -11.51 4.35
N LYS A 67 -2.44 -12.82 4.52
CA LYS A 67 -1.31 -13.74 4.62
C LYS A 67 -0.79 -14.03 3.22
N ASN A 68 0.30 -13.34 2.88
CA ASN A 68 1.07 -13.41 1.63
C ASN A 68 0.33 -12.93 0.37
N LEU A 69 0.95 -11.99 -0.35
CA LEU A 69 0.48 -11.53 -1.67
C LEU A 69 0.89 -12.48 -2.82
N LEU A 70 1.88 -13.35 -2.59
CA LEU A 70 2.47 -14.22 -3.62
C LEU A 70 2.23 -15.73 -3.41
N GLU A 71 1.82 -16.17 -2.23
CA GLU A 71 1.54 -17.58 -1.96
C GLU A 71 0.17 -17.76 -1.27
N SER A 72 -0.65 -18.68 -1.76
CA SER A 72 -1.98 -18.98 -1.20
C SER A 72 -1.95 -19.64 0.19
N LYS A 73 -0.78 -19.85 0.78
CA LYS A 73 -0.64 -20.49 2.08
C LYS A 73 -0.88 -19.47 3.19
N GLN A 74 -1.88 -19.77 4.02
CA GLN A 74 -2.17 -19.02 5.23
C GLN A 74 -1.04 -19.18 6.26
N VAL A 75 -0.05 -18.30 6.21
CA VAL A 75 0.98 -18.23 7.26
C VAL A 75 0.33 -17.71 8.55
N LYS A 76 0.45 -18.43 9.67
CA LYS A 76 -0.02 -17.92 10.97
C LYS A 76 0.70 -16.61 11.32
N ASN A 77 0.09 -15.77 12.14
CA ASN A 77 0.69 -14.51 12.58
C ASN A 77 2.15 -14.74 13.01
N LEU A 78 3.08 -14.00 12.41
CA LEU A 78 4.51 -14.14 12.66
C LEU A 78 4.89 -13.73 14.09
N ILE A 79 4.03 -12.95 14.75
CA ILE A 79 4.20 -12.56 16.14
C ILE A 79 3.48 -13.57 17.04
N PRO A 80 4.18 -14.25 17.98
CA PRO A 80 3.61 -15.34 18.78
C PRO A 80 2.47 -14.96 19.75
N GLY A 81 2.10 -13.69 19.86
CA GLY A 81 1.16 -13.17 20.86
C GLY A 81 1.52 -11.76 21.33
N THR A 82 0.56 -11.10 21.99
CA THR A 82 0.80 -9.87 22.74
C THR A 82 1.82 -10.09 23.87
N SER A 83 2.40 -9.00 24.35
CA SER A 83 3.24 -8.97 25.54
C SER A 83 2.45 -9.45 26.76
N LYS A 84 3.09 -10.29 27.58
CA LYS A 84 2.60 -10.62 28.93
C LYS A 84 2.92 -9.52 29.94
N LEU A 85 3.81 -8.60 29.57
CA LEU A 85 4.15 -7.42 30.35
C LEU A 85 3.22 -6.29 29.90
N ILE A 86 2.14 -6.06 30.65
CA ILE A 86 1.30 -4.88 30.46
C ILE A 86 2.09 -3.69 30.99
N THR A 87 2.56 -2.83 30.09
CA THR A 87 3.35 -1.65 30.44
C THR A 87 2.53 -0.36 30.47
N ARG A 88 1.36 -0.33 29.81
CA ARG A 88 0.50 0.84 29.65
C ARG A 88 -0.97 0.47 29.53
N THR A 89 -1.84 1.33 30.05
CA THR A 89 -3.30 1.28 29.90
C THR A 89 -3.77 2.20 28.76
N THR A 90 -4.97 1.95 28.22
CA THR A 90 -5.57 2.82 27.19
C THR A 90 -5.65 4.28 27.62
N ASN A 91 -6.04 4.55 28.87
CA ASN A 91 -6.13 5.91 29.39
C ASN A 91 -4.78 6.64 29.47
N GLU A 92 -3.68 5.91 29.65
CA GLU A 92 -2.34 6.49 29.61
C GLU A 92 -1.90 6.78 28.17
N LEU A 93 -2.22 5.90 27.23
CA LEU A 93 -1.93 6.11 25.81
C LEU A 93 -2.73 7.29 25.22
N LEU A 94 -3.99 7.44 25.62
CA LEU A 94 -4.84 8.57 25.19
C LEU A 94 -4.37 9.94 25.72
N LYS A 95 -3.46 9.96 26.71
CA LYS A 95 -2.83 11.20 27.20
C LYS A 95 -1.53 11.54 26.46
N ASP A 96 -1.03 10.64 25.62
CA ASP A 96 0.17 10.86 24.82
C ASP A 96 -0.18 11.57 23.50
N TYR A 97 -0.24 12.92 23.56
CA TYR A 97 -0.49 13.75 22.38
C TYR A 97 0.55 13.54 21.25
N LYS A 98 1.77 13.05 21.58
CA LYS A 98 2.78 12.75 20.55
C LYS A 98 2.42 11.47 19.81
N LEU A 99 1.91 10.47 20.52
CA LEU A 99 1.37 9.27 19.89
C LEU A 99 0.17 9.62 19.00
N GLU A 100 -0.76 10.43 19.50
CA GLU A 100 -1.93 10.89 18.74
C GLU A 100 -1.52 11.58 17.42
N GLY A 101 -0.63 12.57 17.50
CA GLY A 101 -0.14 13.27 16.30
C GLY A 101 0.56 12.34 15.30
N LYS A 102 1.32 11.36 15.78
CA LYS A 102 1.99 10.38 14.90
C LYS A 102 0.97 9.46 14.21
N VAL A 103 -0.04 8.99 14.93
CA VAL A 103 -1.10 8.14 14.38
C VAL A 103 -1.94 8.92 13.37
N ALA A 104 -2.28 10.17 13.66
CA ALA A 104 -3.01 11.03 12.72
C ALA A 104 -2.24 11.19 11.39
N TRP A 105 -0.95 11.50 11.46
CA TRP A 105 -0.10 11.60 10.26
C TRP A 105 0.04 10.27 9.51
N ALA A 106 0.18 9.15 10.22
CA ALA A 106 0.21 7.82 9.62
C ALA A 106 -1.07 7.52 8.84
N LEU A 107 -2.22 7.87 9.43
CA LEU A 107 -3.52 7.71 8.80
C LEU A 107 -3.64 8.59 7.55
N THR A 108 -3.26 9.86 7.63
CA THR A 108 -3.29 10.79 6.48
C THR A 108 -2.45 10.26 5.31
N LEU A 109 -1.21 9.82 5.58
CA LEU A 109 -0.33 9.27 4.55
C LEU A 109 -0.89 7.96 3.97
N ASN A 110 -1.44 7.09 4.81
CA ASN A 110 -2.05 5.85 4.32
C ASN A 110 -3.30 6.10 3.44
N VAL A 111 -4.17 7.02 3.85
CA VAL A 111 -5.35 7.41 3.05
C VAL A 111 -4.91 7.99 1.70
N PHE A 112 -3.90 8.85 1.70
CA PHE A 112 -3.34 9.41 0.46
C PHE A 112 -2.79 8.31 -0.46
N ASN A 113 -2.00 7.37 0.07
CA ASN A 113 -1.51 6.22 -0.71
C ASN A 113 -2.65 5.41 -1.31
N ASN A 114 -3.68 5.11 -0.52
CA ASN A 114 -4.82 4.33 -1.00
C ASN A 114 -5.56 5.06 -2.14
N GLN A 115 -5.71 6.39 -2.06
CA GLN A 115 -6.31 7.19 -3.13
C GLN A 115 -5.50 7.16 -4.43
N GLU A 116 -4.16 7.26 -4.33
CA GLU A 116 -3.27 7.11 -5.48
C GLU A 116 -3.35 5.69 -6.07
N SER A 117 -3.38 4.65 -5.22
CA SER A 117 -3.55 3.25 -5.67
C SER A 117 -4.88 3.02 -6.39
N GLU A 118 -5.98 3.55 -5.85
CA GLU A 118 -7.30 3.47 -6.50
C GLU A 118 -7.32 4.20 -7.84
N THR A 119 -6.65 5.34 -7.93
CA THR A 119 -6.53 6.12 -9.18
C THR A 119 -5.75 5.34 -10.24
N LEU A 120 -4.64 4.71 -9.84
CA LEU A 120 -3.86 3.86 -10.73
C LEU A 120 -4.68 2.64 -11.19
N MET A 121 -5.42 2.00 -10.28
CA MET A 121 -6.30 0.88 -10.62
C MET A 121 -7.36 1.25 -11.66
N LYS A 122 -8.00 2.43 -11.51
CA LYS A 122 -8.95 2.95 -12.51
C LYS A 122 -8.27 3.17 -13.86
N ARG A 123 -7.03 3.64 -13.87
CA ARG A 123 -6.24 3.82 -15.11
C ARG A 123 -5.89 2.49 -15.77
N ILE A 124 -5.51 1.47 -15.00
CA ILE A 124 -5.28 0.10 -15.49
C ILE A 124 -6.55 -0.43 -16.16
N ASN A 125 -7.69 -0.35 -15.47
CA ASN A 125 -8.98 -0.81 -16.01
C ASN A 125 -9.31 -0.09 -17.33
N ARG A 126 -9.06 1.23 -17.40
CA ARG A 126 -9.27 1.99 -18.63
C ARG A 126 -8.35 1.52 -19.77
N ILE A 127 -7.08 1.22 -19.49
CA ILE A 127 -6.15 0.68 -20.48
C ILE A 127 -6.67 -0.67 -21.01
N LEU A 128 -7.11 -1.56 -20.11
CA LEU A 128 -7.66 -2.87 -20.47
C LEU A 128 -8.91 -2.74 -21.35
N GLU A 129 -9.85 -1.85 -21.00
CA GLU A 129 -11.05 -1.56 -21.80
C GLU A 129 -10.70 -1.14 -23.25
N VAL A 130 -9.74 -0.22 -23.40
CA VAL A 130 -9.32 0.27 -24.72
C VAL A 130 -8.68 -0.85 -25.53
N ILE A 131 -7.78 -1.64 -24.93
CA ILE A 131 -7.16 -2.80 -25.59
C ILE A 131 -8.23 -3.81 -26.04
N GLU A 132 -9.18 -4.16 -25.17
CA GLU A 132 -10.26 -5.08 -25.52
C GLU A 132 -11.12 -4.58 -26.69
N SER A 133 -11.41 -3.28 -26.72
CA SER A 133 -12.19 -2.67 -27.81
C SER A 133 -11.50 -2.77 -29.16
N GLN A 134 -10.17 -2.81 -29.18
CA GLN A 134 -9.38 -2.96 -30.41
C GLN A 134 -9.21 -4.40 -30.85
N ILE A 135 -9.23 -5.36 -29.91
CA ILE A 135 -9.13 -6.80 -30.21
C ILE A 135 -10.47 -7.36 -30.71
N LYS A 136 -11.59 -6.84 -30.22
CA LYS A 136 -12.95 -7.28 -30.61
C LYS A 136 -13.41 -6.68 -31.95
N ASN A 137 -12.68 -5.72 -32.50
CA ASN A 137 -12.87 -5.17 -33.85
C ASN A 137 -12.01 -5.94 -34.87
#